data_AF-A0A378PMS8-F1
#
_entry.id   AF-A0A378PMS8-F1
#
_cell.length_a   1.000
_cell.length_b   1.000
_cell.length_c   1.000
_cell.angle_alpha   90.00
_cell.angle_beta   90.00
_cell.angle_gamma   90.00
#
_symmetry.space_group_name_H-M   'P 1'
#
loop_
_entity.id
_entity.type
_entity.pdbx_description
1 polymer ?
#
loop_
_entity_poly.entity_id
_entity_poly.type
_entity_poly.pdbx_seq_one_letter_code
_entity_poly.pdbx_strand_id
1 'polypeptide(L)'
;MTFISFYDLSPDLALNQSDNKNHVFNLWQNLFKLLSDQDDIKKITQNFTVRDLGNFRDTWQNIDHNDDDALTDWLIKLFNKMFDQKNIDIMPTILVRGENEPEYFPSEAGSPARIEFAHGFFASALHEISHWCIAGKHRRTLNDFGYWYESDGRDEQTQAIFEQVEIKPQAIECLLNQACGRYFYVSQDNLNADFDTTKSTFAHDVYERANQYLNHPDKLPRDARRLIWLFLIICQKFQ
;
A
#
# COMPACT_ATOMS: atom_id res chain seq x y z
N MET A 1 3.12 -7.30 -26.50
CA MET A 1 3.31 -7.04 -25.07
C MET A 1 3.33 -8.37 -24.34
N THR A 2 4.36 -8.63 -23.55
CA THR A 2 4.36 -9.76 -22.62
C THR A 2 3.25 -9.50 -21.61
N PHE A 3 2.39 -10.49 -21.37
CA PHE A 3 1.37 -10.39 -20.33
C PHE A 3 2.07 -10.28 -18.97
N ILE A 4 1.74 -9.26 -18.18
CA ILE A 4 2.32 -9.05 -16.85
C ILE A 4 1.35 -9.62 -15.82
N SER A 5 1.84 -10.57 -15.02
CA SER A 5 1.12 -11.09 -13.87
C SER A 5 1.73 -10.53 -12.60
N PHE A 6 0.99 -9.73 -11.84
CA PHE A 6 1.49 -9.23 -10.55
C PHE A 6 1.65 -10.35 -9.50
N TYR A 7 1.05 -11.53 -9.73
CA TYR A 7 1.35 -12.73 -8.95
C TYR A 7 2.81 -13.16 -9.06
N ASP A 8 3.54 -12.78 -10.12
CA ASP A 8 4.97 -13.08 -10.25
C ASP A 8 5.80 -12.46 -9.12
N LEU A 9 5.27 -11.42 -8.45
CA LEU A 9 5.88 -10.77 -7.30
C LEU A 9 5.38 -11.29 -5.94
N SER A 10 4.49 -12.28 -5.92
CA SER A 10 3.89 -12.77 -4.67
C SER A 10 4.93 -13.49 -3.78
N PRO A 11 4.92 -13.26 -2.45
CA PRO A 11 5.68 -14.08 -1.50
C PRO A 11 5.08 -15.48 -1.33
N ASP A 12 3.83 -15.72 -1.75
CA ASP A 12 3.20 -17.03 -1.63
C ASP A 12 3.57 -17.90 -2.84
N LEU A 13 4.32 -18.99 -2.59
CA LEU A 13 4.77 -19.92 -3.64
C LEU A 13 3.64 -20.66 -4.37
N ALA A 14 2.45 -20.74 -3.77
CA ALA A 14 1.26 -21.32 -4.39
C ALA A 14 0.56 -20.32 -5.32
N LEU A 15 0.59 -19.02 -4.99
CA LEU A 15 0.05 -17.95 -5.83
C LEU A 15 1.04 -17.49 -6.90
N ASN A 16 2.35 -17.57 -6.63
CA ASN A 16 3.37 -17.03 -7.51
C ASN A 16 3.52 -17.87 -8.80
N GLN A 17 3.31 -17.21 -9.93
CA GLN A 17 3.29 -17.78 -11.28
C GLN A 17 4.64 -17.67 -12.00
N SER A 18 5.63 -16.99 -11.41
CA SER A 18 6.95 -16.79 -11.97
C SER A 18 7.74 -18.09 -12.03
N ASP A 19 8.48 -18.30 -13.13
CA ASP A 19 9.51 -19.33 -13.23
C ASP A 19 10.59 -19.19 -12.14
N ASN A 20 10.77 -17.99 -11.60
CA ASN A 20 11.74 -17.65 -10.56
C ASN A 20 11.10 -17.44 -9.17
N LYS A 21 9.92 -18.01 -8.89
CA LYS A 21 9.19 -17.79 -7.62
C LYS A 21 10.00 -18.03 -6.34
N ASN A 22 10.96 -18.96 -6.34
CA ASN A 22 11.86 -19.17 -5.20
C ASN A 22 12.80 -17.98 -4.97
N HIS A 23 13.29 -17.35 -6.05
CA HIS A 23 14.09 -16.13 -5.95
C HIS A 23 13.25 -14.99 -5.37
N VAL A 24 12.01 -14.81 -5.86
CA VAL A 24 11.07 -13.80 -5.35
C VAL A 24 10.77 -14.03 -3.87
N PHE A 25 10.47 -15.27 -3.46
CA PHE A 25 10.30 -15.62 -2.06
C PHE A 25 11.53 -15.25 -1.21
N ASN A 26 12.74 -15.51 -1.70
CA ASN A 26 13.97 -15.13 -1.01
C ASN A 26 14.14 -13.61 -0.89
N LEU A 27 13.72 -12.82 -1.89
CA LEU A 27 13.70 -11.36 -1.78
C LEU A 27 12.79 -10.91 -0.63
N TRP A 28 11.59 -11.48 -0.53
CA TRP A 28 10.67 -11.20 0.58
C TRP A 28 11.22 -11.63 1.94
N GLN A 29 11.87 -12.80 2.03
CA GLN A 29 12.52 -13.26 3.26
C GLN A 29 13.66 -12.33 3.70
N ASN A 30 14.47 -11.88 2.74
CA ASN A 30 15.55 -10.93 3.01
C ASN A 30 15.00 -9.57 3.46
N LEU A 31 13.96 -9.07 2.80
CA LEU A 31 13.25 -7.85 3.21
C LEU A 31 12.71 -7.99 4.63
N PHE A 32 11.99 -9.08 4.92
CA PHE A 32 11.43 -9.34 6.24
C PHE A 32 12.51 -9.33 7.33
N LYS A 33 13.59 -10.08 7.13
CA LYS A 33 14.72 -10.14 8.06
C LYS A 33 15.37 -8.78 8.28
N LEU A 34 15.62 -8.04 7.19
CA LEU A 34 16.21 -6.70 7.24
C LEU A 34 15.37 -5.75 8.12
N LEU A 35 14.04 -5.89 8.08
CA LEU A 35 13.10 -5.05 8.82
C LEU A 35 12.94 -5.48 10.28
N SER A 36 12.93 -6.78 10.56
CA SER A 36 12.77 -7.31 11.93
C SER A 36 13.84 -6.83 12.91
N ASP A 37 15.05 -6.55 12.42
CA ASP A 37 16.16 -6.08 13.25
C ASP A 37 16.15 -4.56 13.49
N GLN A 38 15.27 -3.80 12.82
CA GLN A 38 15.23 -2.34 12.92
C GLN A 38 14.54 -1.87 14.20
N ASP A 39 15.19 -0.96 14.94
CA ASP A 39 14.59 -0.25 16.08
C ASP A 39 13.30 0.48 15.70
N ASP A 40 13.22 0.92 14.44
CA ASP A 40 12.05 1.61 13.90
C ASP A 40 10.79 0.74 13.95
N ILE A 41 10.90 -0.53 13.54
CA ILE A 41 9.81 -1.51 13.54
C ILE A 41 9.40 -1.87 14.97
N LYS A 42 10.39 -2.07 15.86
CA LYS A 42 10.15 -2.36 17.28
C LYS A 42 9.40 -1.21 17.97
N LYS A 43 9.76 0.05 17.66
CA LYS A 43 9.11 1.24 18.21
C LYS A 43 7.69 1.42 17.70
N ILE A 44 7.46 1.32 16.39
CA ILE A 44 6.11 1.52 15.82
C ILE A 44 5.14 0.39 16.24
N THR A 45 5.65 -0.80 16.54
CA THR A 45 4.80 -1.94 16.96
C THR A 45 4.75 -2.17 18.48
N GLN A 46 5.36 -1.29 19.28
CA GLN A 46 5.41 -1.42 20.75
C GLN A 46 4.04 -1.48 21.43
N ASN A 47 3.00 -0.94 20.78
CA ASN A 47 1.64 -0.91 21.29
C ASN A 47 0.79 -2.12 20.88
N PHE A 48 1.37 -3.04 20.10
CA PHE A 48 0.80 -4.35 19.82
C PHE A 48 1.25 -5.34 20.88
N THR A 49 0.29 -5.95 21.56
CA THR A 49 0.54 -7.16 22.35
C THR A 49 0.60 -8.38 21.44
N VAL A 50 1.19 -9.48 21.94
CA VAL A 50 1.12 -10.79 21.25
C VAL A 50 -0.33 -11.20 20.97
N ARG A 51 -1.25 -10.85 21.89
CA ARG A 51 -2.69 -11.09 21.71
C ARG A 51 -3.27 -10.25 20.58
N ASP A 52 -2.89 -8.97 20.46
CA ASP A 52 -3.37 -8.12 19.37
C ASP A 52 -2.95 -8.68 18.00
N LEU A 53 -1.67 -9.06 17.85
CA LEU A 53 -1.17 -9.67 16.61
C LEU A 53 -1.87 -10.99 16.29
N GLY A 54 -2.11 -11.83 17.32
CA GLY A 54 -2.90 -13.05 17.18
C GLY A 54 -4.32 -12.77 16.71
N ASN A 55 -5.02 -11.82 17.34
CA ASN A 55 -6.38 -11.45 16.97
C ASN A 55 -6.48 -10.91 15.54
N PHE A 56 -5.57 -10.02 15.11
CA PHE A 56 -5.55 -9.52 13.73
C PHE A 56 -5.31 -10.65 12.72
N ARG A 57 -4.42 -11.59 13.04
CA ARG A 57 -4.14 -12.77 12.21
C ARG A 57 -5.34 -13.70 12.13
N ASP A 58 -5.98 -14.00 13.25
CA ASP A 58 -7.15 -14.88 13.29
C ASP A 58 -8.32 -14.23 12.55
N THR A 59 -8.49 -12.92 12.68
CA THR A 59 -9.52 -12.19 11.93
C THR A 59 -9.24 -12.26 10.43
N TRP A 60 -8.00 -11.98 9.99
CA TRP A 60 -7.62 -12.05 8.57
C TRP A 60 -7.88 -13.42 7.94
N GLN A 61 -7.61 -14.50 8.68
CA GLN A 61 -7.79 -15.87 8.19
C GLN A 61 -9.26 -16.30 8.09
N ASN A 62 -10.15 -15.68 8.87
CA ASN A 62 -11.55 -16.08 8.96
C ASN A 62 -12.53 -15.12 8.25
N ILE A 63 -12.07 -13.93 7.82
CA ILE A 63 -12.85 -13.05 6.94
C ILE A 63 -13.12 -13.78 5.62
N ASP A 64 -14.31 -13.60 5.03
CA ASP A 64 -14.53 -13.92 3.62
C ASP A 64 -13.79 -12.87 2.78
N HIS A 65 -12.81 -13.29 1.96
CA HIS A 65 -11.99 -12.36 1.19
C HIS A 65 -12.73 -11.69 0.02
N ASN A 66 -14.01 -12.02 -0.16
CA ASN A 66 -14.96 -11.32 -1.03
C ASN A 66 -15.85 -10.31 -0.27
N ASP A 67 -15.83 -10.31 1.07
CA ASP A 67 -16.50 -9.32 1.91
C ASP A 67 -15.57 -8.11 2.09
N ASP A 68 -15.67 -7.18 1.15
CA ASP A 68 -14.81 -6.01 1.09
C ASP A 68 -15.02 -5.07 2.28
N ASP A 69 -16.23 -5.05 2.86
CA ASP A 69 -16.50 -4.27 4.06
C ASP A 69 -15.76 -4.83 5.27
N ALA A 70 -15.80 -6.15 5.48
CA ALA A 70 -15.07 -6.79 6.58
C ALA A 70 -13.55 -6.62 6.43
N LEU A 71 -13.03 -6.76 5.21
CA LEU A 71 -11.61 -6.55 4.90
C LEU A 71 -11.17 -5.11 5.18
N THR A 72 -11.98 -4.15 4.74
CA THR A 72 -11.69 -2.72 4.91
C THR A 72 -11.75 -2.32 6.39
N ASP A 73 -12.73 -2.81 7.15
CA ASP A 73 -12.81 -2.59 8.59
C ASP A 73 -11.61 -3.16 9.34
N TRP A 74 -11.12 -4.33 8.91
CA TRP A 74 -9.91 -4.92 9.45
C TRP A 74 -8.68 -4.03 9.17
N LEU A 75 -8.54 -3.54 7.94
CA LEU A 75 -7.43 -2.68 7.53
C LEU A 75 -7.41 -1.37 8.31
N ILE A 76 -8.56 -0.71 8.47
CA ILE A 76 -8.70 0.51 9.26
C ILE A 76 -8.25 0.28 10.70
N LYS A 77 -8.74 -0.79 11.34
CA LYS A 77 -8.38 -1.11 12.73
C LYS A 77 -6.88 -1.36 12.87
N LEU A 78 -6.29 -2.11 11.93
CA LEU A 78 -4.86 -2.43 11.94
C LEU A 78 -3.99 -1.19 11.71
N PHE A 79 -4.32 -0.38 10.70
CA PHE A 79 -3.63 0.85 10.37
C PHE A 79 -3.69 1.84 11.54
N ASN A 80 -4.89 2.10 12.09
CA ASN A 80 -5.08 3.05 13.19
C ASN A 80 -4.34 2.59 14.44
N LYS A 81 -4.37 1.29 14.75
CA LYS A 81 -3.58 0.72 15.84
C LYS A 81 -2.09 0.99 15.63
N MET A 82 -1.58 0.90 14.40
CA MET A 82 -0.17 1.15 14.11
C MET A 82 0.21 2.62 14.09
N PHE A 83 -0.61 3.52 13.55
CA PHE A 83 -0.18 4.89 13.21
C PHE A 83 -0.83 6.01 14.03
N ASP A 84 -1.88 5.74 14.81
CA ASP A 84 -2.44 6.72 15.75
C ASP A 84 -1.69 6.69 17.09
N GLN A 85 -0.40 7.04 17.05
CA GLN A 85 0.48 7.03 18.22
C GLN A 85 1.12 8.40 18.43
N LYS A 86 0.92 8.97 19.63
CA LYS A 86 1.44 10.30 20.01
C LYS A 86 2.86 10.27 20.58
N ASN A 87 3.39 9.10 20.92
CA ASN A 87 4.62 8.91 21.68
C ASN A 87 5.81 8.44 20.83
N ILE A 88 5.72 8.54 19.51
CA ILE A 88 6.77 8.17 18.56
C ILE A 88 6.95 9.27 17.51
N ASP A 89 8.12 9.32 16.85
CA ASP A 89 8.44 10.35 15.83
C ASP A 89 7.76 10.02 14.48
N ILE A 90 6.43 10.07 14.50
CA ILE A 90 5.56 10.07 13.34
C ILE A 90 4.36 10.99 13.61
N MET A 91 3.81 11.60 12.57
CA MET A 91 2.51 12.26 12.66
C MET A 91 1.43 11.20 12.97
N PRO A 92 0.68 11.31 14.09
CA PRO A 92 -0.45 10.43 14.33
C PRO A 92 -1.40 10.51 13.14
N THR A 93 -1.71 9.37 12.53
CA THR A 93 -2.54 9.31 11.32
C THR A 93 -3.55 8.19 11.45
N ILE A 94 -4.79 8.47 11.10
CA ILE A 94 -5.89 7.50 11.03
C ILE A 94 -6.39 7.33 9.59
N LEU A 95 -6.88 6.14 9.30
CA LEU A 95 -7.60 5.78 8.09
C LEU A 95 -9.10 5.88 8.37
N VAL A 96 -9.84 6.51 7.47
CA VAL A 96 -11.27 6.82 7.62
C VAL A 96 -12.00 6.49 6.32
N ARG A 97 -13.15 5.82 6.41
CA ARG A 97 -14.04 5.66 5.25
C ARG A 97 -14.62 7.03 4.89
N GLY A 98 -14.28 7.54 3.71
CA GLY A 98 -14.90 8.71 3.13
C GLY A 98 -16.21 8.36 2.44
N GLU A 99 -17.09 9.34 2.30
CA GLU A 99 -18.34 9.19 1.52
C GLU A 99 -18.18 9.65 0.07
N ASN A 100 -17.19 10.50 -0.22
CA ASN A 100 -17.00 11.17 -1.51
C ASN A 100 -15.58 10.91 -2.05
N GLU A 101 -14.95 11.93 -2.65
CA GLU A 101 -13.57 11.89 -3.14
C GLU A 101 -12.56 11.55 -2.03
N PRO A 102 -11.45 10.87 -2.36
CA PRO A 102 -10.36 10.67 -1.41
C PRO A 102 -9.69 12.01 -1.08
N GLU A 103 -9.31 12.19 0.19
CA GLU A 103 -8.57 13.38 0.62
C GLU A 103 -7.71 13.09 1.85
N TYR A 104 -6.50 13.65 1.87
CA TYR A 104 -5.68 13.70 3.07
C TYR A 104 -5.87 15.01 3.83
N PHE A 105 -6.21 14.90 5.11
CA PHE A 105 -6.28 16.02 6.04
C PHE A 105 -5.10 15.97 7.01
N PRO A 106 -4.27 17.03 7.10
CA PRO A 106 -3.19 17.10 8.07
C PRO A 106 -3.75 17.17 9.50
N SER A 107 -2.86 16.93 10.48
CA SER A 107 -3.21 17.07 11.90
C SER A 107 -3.53 18.53 12.23
N GLU A 108 -4.67 18.77 12.88
CA GLU A 108 -5.10 20.09 13.32
C GLU A 108 -5.48 20.09 14.81
N ALA A 109 -5.03 21.10 15.55
CA ALA A 109 -5.39 21.30 16.96
C ALA A 109 -5.22 20.04 17.88
N GLY A 110 -4.28 19.15 17.54
CA GLY A 110 -3.99 17.94 18.32
C GLY A 110 -4.83 16.70 17.96
N SER A 111 -5.68 16.79 16.93
CA SER A 111 -6.32 15.63 16.28
C SER A 111 -5.29 14.88 15.41
N PRO A 112 -5.44 13.56 15.20
CA PRO A 112 -4.63 12.86 14.22
C PRO A 112 -4.92 13.36 12.81
N ALA A 113 -3.92 13.30 11.93
CA ALA A 113 -4.14 13.43 10.49
C ALA A 113 -5.07 12.31 9.99
N ARG A 114 -5.76 12.54 8.87
CA ARG A 114 -6.76 11.60 8.35
C ARG A 114 -6.49 11.31 6.89
N ILE A 115 -6.44 10.03 6.55
CA ILE A 115 -6.50 9.54 5.17
C ILE A 115 -7.97 9.14 4.96
N GLU A 116 -8.73 9.94 4.21
CA GLU A 116 -10.07 9.58 3.78
C GLU A 116 -10.01 8.94 2.40
N PHE A 117 -10.54 7.72 2.28
CA PHE A 117 -10.57 6.99 1.01
C PHE A 117 -12.01 6.80 0.53
N ALA A 118 -12.19 6.81 -0.78
CA ALA A 118 -13.50 6.79 -1.42
C ALA A 118 -14.14 5.39 -1.42
N HIS A 119 -15.47 5.37 -1.53
CA HIS A 119 -16.30 4.18 -1.78
C HIS A 119 -16.21 3.03 -0.78
N GLY A 120 -15.42 3.15 0.29
CA GLY A 120 -15.32 2.15 1.34
C GLY A 120 -14.64 0.85 0.91
N PHE A 121 -13.87 0.85 -0.18
CA PHE A 121 -13.24 -0.37 -0.68
C PHE A 121 -11.82 -0.61 -0.15
N PHE A 122 -11.43 -1.87 0.02
CA PHE A 122 -10.11 -2.26 0.54
C PHE A 122 -8.99 -1.81 -0.39
N ALA A 123 -9.21 -1.94 -1.70
CA ALA A 123 -8.26 -1.49 -2.71
C ALA A 123 -8.10 0.04 -2.68
N SER A 124 -9.20 0.79 -2.57
CA SER A 124 -9.15 2.26 -2.42
C SER A 124 -8.38 2.67 -1.17
N ALA A 125 -8.62 2.00 -0.04
CA ALA A 125 -7.87 2.25 1.18
C ALA A 125 -6.35 2.00 1.01
N LEU A 126 -5.96 0.90 0.35
CA LEU A 126 -4.55 0.62 0.09
C LEU A 126 -3.91 1.63 -0.89
N HIS A 127 -4.67 2.10 -1.86
CA HIS A 127 -4.24 3.13 -2.80
C HIS A 127 -3.88 4.41 -2.04
N GLU A 128 -4.79 4.93 -1.21
CA GLU A 128 -4.54 6.14 -0.41
C GLU A 128 -3.40 5.99 0.60
N ILE A 129 -3.28 4.81 1.23
CA ILE A 129 -2.13 4.49 2.08
C ILE A 129 -0.82 4.55 1.30
N SER A 130 -0.83 4.13 0.03
CA SER A 130 0.36 4.12 -0.82
C SER A 130 0.81 5.54 -1.19
N HIS A 131 -0.15 6.43 -1.49
CA HIS A 131 0.12 7.87 -1.62
C HIS A 131 0.70 8.47 -0.35
N TRP A 132 0.07 8.17 0.80
CA TRP A 132 0.56 8.62 2.10
C TRP A 132 1.98 8.13 2.40
N CYS A 133 2.31 6.88 2.03
CA CYS A 133 3.66 6.33 2.19
C CYS A 133 4.72 7.09 1.37
N ILE A 134 4.35 7.59 0.18
CA ILE A 134 5.23 8.42 -0.66
C ILE A 134 5.37 9.84 -0.10
N ALA A 135 4.30 10.39 0.46
CA ALA A 135 4.28 11.73 1.02
C ALA A 135 5.24 11.85 2.22
N GLY A 136 6.32 12.62 2.03
CA GLY A 136 7.28 12.91 3.11
C GLY A 136 6.71 13.82 4.21
N LYS A 137 7.48 14.01 5.30
CA LYS A 137 7.05 14.77 6.50
C LYS A 137 6.49 16.17 6.18
N HIS A 138 7.09 16.90 5.23
CA HIS A 138 6.60 18.21 4.83
C HIS A 138 5.27 18.14 4.05
N ARG A 139 5.14 17.18 3.13
CA ARG A 139 3.93 17.00 2.34
C ARG A 139 2.73 16.63 3.21
N ARG A 140 2.95 15.85 4.27
CA ARG A 140 1.93 15.51 5.28
C ARG A 140 1.48 16.67 6.17
N THR A 141 1.96 17.89 5.94
CA THR A 141 1.41 19.10 6.58
C THR A 141 0.47 19.88 5.67
N LEU A 142 0.19 19.37 4.47
CA LEU A 142 -0.64 20.01 3.46
C LEU A 142 -1.86 19.13 3.18
N ASN A 143 -3.01 19.76 2.91
CA ASN A 143 -4.18 19.06 2.40
C ASN A 143 -3.82 18.35 1.09
N ASP A 144 -4.27 17.10 0.98
CA ASP A 144 -3.98 16.19 -0.12
C ASP A 144 -2.50 16.16 -0.54
N PHE A 145 -1.62 16.25 0.46
CA PHE A 145 -0.17 16.33 0.29
C PHE A 145 0.32 17.52 -0.56
N GLY A 146 -0.56 18.46 -0.92
CA GLY A 146 -0.30 19.50 -1.91
C GLY A 146 -0.03 18.94 -3.32
N TYR A 147 -0.58 17.76 -3.64
CA TYR A 147 -0.68 17.30 -5.01
C TYR A 147 -1.78 18.07 -5.75
N TRP A 148 -1.73 18.01 -7.08
CA TRP A 148 -2.74 18.64 -7.92
C TRP A 148 -3.69 17.56 -8.41
N TYR A 149 -4.99 17.84 -8.31
CA TYR A 149 -6.04 16.98 -8.82
C TYR A 149 -6.35 17.33 -10.27
N GLU A 150 -6.38 16.31 -11.14
CA GLU A 150 -6.86 16.43 -12.52
C GLU A 150 -7.93 15.37 -12.74
N SER A 151 -9.13 15.82 -13.11
CA SER A 151 -10.31 14.98 -13.24
C SER A 151 -10.21 14.00 -14.42
N ASP A 152 -11.11 13.02 -14.43
CA ASP A 152 -11.31 12.09 -15.55
C ASP A 152 -11.53 12.82 -16.90
N GLY A 153 -11.24 12.14 -18.02
CA GLY A 153 -11.26 12.72 -19.36
C GLY A 153 -9.94 13.41 -19.76
N ARG A 154 -8.83 13.02 -19.12
CA ARG A 154 -7.47 13.50 -19.45
C ARG A 154 -7.13 13.17 -20.89
N ASP A 155 -6.44 14.07 -21.59
CA ASP A 155 -5.86 13.77 -22.90
C ASP A 155 -4.63 12.85 -22.80
N GLU A 156 -4.11 12.38 -23.93
CA GLU A 156 -2.96 11.45 -23.97
C GLU A 156 -1.72 12.00 -23.25
N GLN A 157 -1.45 13.31 -23.38
CA GLN A 157 -0.28 13.94 -22.76
C GLN A 157 -0.44 14.03 -21.24
N THR A 158 -1.63 14.43 -20.79
CA THR A 158 -1.96 14.56 -19.37
C THR A 158 -2.02 13.19 -18.70
N GLN A 159 -2.54 12.17 -19.40
CA GLN A 159 -2.51 10.79 -18.93
C GLN A 159 -1.07 10.28 -18.77
N ALA A 160 -0.16 10.58 -19.70
CA ALA A 160 1.23 10.17 -19.57
C ALA A 160 1.92 10.80 -18.34
N ILE A 161 1.57 12.03 -17.99
CA ILE A 161 2.06 12.70 -16.77
C ILE A 161 1.48 12.03 -15.53
N PHE A 162 0.17 11.72 -15.55
CA PHE A 162 -0.50 10.98 -14.48
C PHE A 162 0.18 9.62 -14.24
N GLU A 163 0.36 8.82 -15.29
CA GLU A 163 1.00 7.51 -15.19
C GLU A 163 2.41 7.62 -14.58
N GLN A 164 3.19 8.65 -14.94
CA GLN A 164 4.52 8.85 -14.36
C GLN A 164 4.50 9.11 -12.85
N VAL A 165 3.53 9.87 -12.35
CA VAL A 165 3.41 10.14 -10.91
C VAL A 165 2.88 8.93 -10.14
N GLU A 166 2.03 8.12 -10.79
CA GLU A 166 1.39 6.94 -10.23
C GLU A 166 2.27 5.69 -10.15
N ILE A 167 3.38 5.63 -10.89
CA ILE A 167 4.28 4.46 -10.86
C ILE A 167 4.70 4.10 -9.42
N LYS A 168 5.02 5.10 -8.59
CA LYS A 168 5.52 4.84 -7.23
C LYS A 168 4.41 4.47 -6.24
N PRO A 169 3.28 5.20 -6.14
CA PRO A 169 2.13 4.78 -5.35
C PRO A 169 1.68 3.36 -5.71
N GLN A 170 1.40 3.08 -6.99
CA GLN A 170 0.87 1.78 -7.40
C GLN A 170 1.88 0.64 -7.26
N ALA A 171 3.18 0.90 -7.34
CA ALA A 171 4.19 -0.11 -6.99
C ALA A 171 4.20 -0.46 -5.49
N ILE A 172 3.95 0.51 -4.61
CA ILE A 172 3.80 0.24 -3.17
C ILE A 172 2.48 -0.51 -2.93
N GLU A 173 1.40 -0.07 -3.57
CA GLU A 173 0.09 -0.72 -3.49
C GLU A 173 0.16 -2.19 -3.92
N CYS A 174 0.90 -2.48 -4.99
CA CYS A 174 1.21 -3.82 -5.42
C CYS A 174 1.87 -4.63 -4.30
N LEU A 175 2.96 -4.13 -3.71
CA LEU A 175 3.67 -4.85 -2.65
C LEU A 175 2.83 -5.04 -1.38
N LEU A 176 1.98 -4.07 -1.03
CA LEU A 176 1.03 -4.19 0.08
C LEU A 176 0.00 -5.30 -0.19
N ASN A 177 -0.57 -5.33 -1.39
CA ASN A 177 -1.48 -6.41 -1.82
C ASN A 177 -0.78 -7.78 -1.78
N GLN A 178 0.44 -7.88 -2.32
CA GLN A 178 1.21 -9.13 -2.29
C GLN A 178 1.52 -9.58 -0.86
N ALA A 179 1.88 -8.65 0.04
CA ALA A 179 2.08 -8.95 1.46
C ALA A 179 0.80 -9.39 2.18
N CYS A 180 -0.38 -8.99 1.69
CA CYS A 180 -1.67 -9.51 2.13
C CYS A 180 -2.07 -10.84 1.44
N GLY A 181 -1.38 -11.26 0.37
CA GLY A 181 -1.78 -12.42 -0.44
C GLY A 181 -2.95 -12.14 -1.39
N ARG A 182 -3.15 -10.88 -1.76
CA ARG A 182 -4.20 -10.44 -2.69
C ARG A 182 -3.61 -10.07 -4.06
N TYR A 183 -4.44 -10.17 -5.09
CA TYR A 183 -4.06 -9.71 -6.42
C TYR A 183 -4.10 -8.19 -6.49
N PHE A 184 -3.20 -7.61 -7.28
CA PHE A 184 -3.12 -6.18 -7.53
C PHE A 184 -3.51 -5.86 -8.97
N TYR A 185 -4.38 -4.88 -9.15
CA TYR A 185 -4.77 -4.35 -10.45
C TYR A 185 -4.23 -2.93 -10.59
N VAL A 186 -3.52 -2.67 -11.69
CA VAL A 186 -3.11 -1.31 -12.06
C VAL A 186 -4.35 -0.51 -12.45
N SER A 187 -4.45 0.72 -11.95
CA SER A 187 -5.52 1.65 -12.28
C SER A 187 -4.99 2.82 -13.10
N GLN A 188 -5.46 2.98 -14.34
CA GLN A 188 -5.15 4.16 -15.16
C GLN A 188 -6.07 5.36 -14.84
N ASP A 189 -7.14 5.12 -14.08
CA ASP A 189 -8.07 6.13 -13.55
C ASP A 189 -8.55 7.17 -14.59
N ASN A 190 -8.88 6.71 -15.80
CA ASN A 190 -9.35 7.57 -16.89
C ASN A 190 -10.44 6.84 -17.68
N LEU A 191 -11.64 6.76 -17.08
CA LEU A 191 -12.77 6.01 -17.62
C LEU A 191 -13.34 6.63 -18.90
N ASN A 192 -13.15 7.94 -19.09
CA ASN A 192 -13.66 8.70 -20.23
C ASN A 192 -12.59 9.03 -21.29
N ALA A 193 -11.46 8.31 -21.30
CA ALA A 193 -10.41 8.49 -22.30
C ALA A 193 -10.91 8.22 -23.74
N ASP A 194 -10.62 9.15 -24.67
CA ASP A 194 -10.93 9.01 -26.12
C ASP A 194 -9.66 8.78 -26.97
N PHE A 195 -8.66 8.10 -26.41
CA PHE A 195 -7.41 7.78 -27.09
C PHE A 195 -6.98 6.32 -26.84
N ASP A 196 -6.08 5.82 -27.68
CA ASP A 196 -5.59 4.44 -27.62
C ASP A 196 -4.61 4.24 -26.45
N THR A 197 -5.06 3.55 -25.41
CA THR A 197 -4.23 3.21 -24.24
C THR A 197 -3.43 1.92 -24.42
N THR A 198 -3.61 1.17 -25.53
CA THR A 198 -2.98 -0.15 -25.72
C THR A 198 -1.45 -0.12 -25.82
N LYS A 199 -0.88 1.07 -26.06
CA LYS A 199 0.57 1.29 -26.11
C LYS A 199 1.17 1.71 -24.76
N SER A 200 0.35 1.99 -23.74
CA SER A 200 0.86 2.39 -22.43
C SER A 200 1.76 1.30 -21.85
N THR A 201 2.92 1.72 -21.33
CA THR A 201 3.84 0.85 -20.58
C THR A 201 3.56 0.86 -19.09
N PHE A 202 2.53 1.57 -18.63
CA PHE A 202 2.34 1.89 -17.22
C PHE A 202 2.30 0.67 -16.30
N ALA A 203 1.58 -0.38 -16.67
CA ALA A 203 1.56 -1.61 -15.88
C ALA A 203 2.95 -2.28 -15.79
N HIS A 204 3.75 -2.18 -16.84
CA HIS A 204 5.14 -2.64 -16.82
C HIS A 204 6.02 -1.79 -15.92
N ASP A 205 5.89 -0.47 -16.00
CA ASP A 205 6.67 0.45 -15.18
C ASP A 205 6.35 0.31 -13.69
N VAL A 206 5.08 0.06 -13.33
CA VAL A 206 4.64 -0.28 -11.96
C VAL A 206 5.25 -1.60 -11.50
N TYR A 207 5.18 -2.65 -12.33
CA TYR A 207 5.76 -3.96 -12.03
C TYR A 207 7.27 -3.87 -11.78
N GLU A 208 8.00 -3.23 -12.69
CA GLU A 208 9.45 -3.05 -12.57
C GLU A 208 9.81 -2.22 -11.34
N ARG A 209 9.03 -1.19 -11.02
CA ARG A 209 9.23 -0.41 -9.79
C ARG A 209 9.03 -1.26 -8.53
N ALA A 210 7.99 -2.11 -8.49
CA ALA A 210 7.75 -3.00 -7.36
C ALA A 210 8.89 -4.03 -7.20
N ASN A 211 9.35 -4.61 -8.32
CA ASN A 211 10.50 -5.52 -8.34
C ASN A 211 11.79 -4.82 -7.87
N GLN A 212 12.04 -3.58 -8.30
CA GLN A 212 13.17 -2.77 -7.84
C GLN A 212 13.14 -2.54 -6.33
N TYR A 213 11.96 -2.27 -5.76
CA TYR A 213 11.81 -2.10 -4.32
C TYR A 213 12.11 -3.39 -3.52
N LEU A 214 11.76 -4.57 -4.04
CA LEU A 214 12.14 -5.85 -3.44
C LEU A 214 13.65 -6.10 -3.50
N ASN A 215 14.30 -5.74 -4.60
CA ASN A 215 15.75 -5.88 -4.78
C ASN A 215 16.55 -4.82 -4.01
N HIS A 216 15.97 -3.63 -3.80
CA HIS A 216 16.59 -2.51 -3.11
C HIS A 216 15.67 -1.94 -2.01
N PRO A 217 15.49 -2.67 -0.89
CA PRO A 217 14.64 -2.24 0.22
C PRO A 217 14.98 -0.87 0.83
N ASP A 218 16.21 -0.39 0.66
CA ASP A 218 16.62 0.95 1.10
C ASP A 218 15.87 2.06 0.37
N LYS A 219 15.38 1.79 -0.86
CA LYS A 219 14.60 2.73 -1.67
C LYS A 219 13.11 2.77 -1.31
N LEU A 220 12.59 1.76 -0.62
CA LEU A 220 11.20 1.78 -0.16
C LEU A 220 11.00 2.93 0.85
N PRO A 221 9.88 3.67 0.79
CA PRO A 221 9.56 4.62 1.84
C PRO A 221 9.44 3.94 3.22
N ARG A 222 9.78 4.68 4.27
CA ARG A 222 9.82 4.14 5.64
C ARG A 222 8.50 3.49 6.05
N ASP A 223 7.37 4.15 5.79
CA ASP A 223 6.07 3.67 6.24
C ASP A 223 5.54 2.50 5.38
N ALA A 224 5.92 2.43 4.10
CA ALA A 224 5.66 1.25 3.27
C ALA A 224 6.37 0.02 3.84
N ARG A 225 7.65 0.14 4.26
CA ARG A 225 8.37 -0.97 4.90
C ARG A 225 7.71 -1.44 6.20
N ARG A 226 7.24 -0.49 7.02
CA ARG A 226 6.54 -0.78 8.27
C ARG A 226 5.27 -1.61 8.02
N LEU A 227 4.44 -1.17 7.06
CA LEU A 227 3.22 -1.87 6.68
C LEU A 227 3.49 -3.23 6.06
N ILE A 228 4.44 -3.32 5.12
CA ILE A 228 4.85 -4.58 4.50
C ILE A 228 5.26 -5.60 5.58
N TRP A 229 6.12 -5.21 6.52
CA TRP A 229 6.55 -6.10 7.61
C TRP A 229 5.36 -6.60 8.43
N LEU A 230 4.45 -5.71 8.79
CA LEU A 230 3.27 -6.05 9.58
C LEU A 230 2.34 -7.01 8.83
N PHE A 231 2.10 -6.78 7.53
CA PHE A 231 1.29 -7.66 6.69
C PHE A 231 1.95 -9.03 6.48
N LEU A 232 3.27 -9.11 6.31
CA LEU A 232 3.96 -10.40 6.20
C LEU A 232 3.80 -11.26 7.46
N ILE A 233 3.79 -10.64 8.64
CA ILE A 233 3.57 -11.34 9.91
C ILE A 233 2.11 -11.78 10.06
N ILE A 234 1.17 -10.91 9.71
CA ILE A 234 -0.25 -11.14 9.99
C ILE A 234 -0.88 -12.02 8.91
N CYS A 235 -0.65 -11.71 7.64
CA CYS A 235 -1.30 -12.33 6.49
C CYS A 235 -0.51 -13.54 5.94
N GLN A 236 0.82 -13.47 5.90
CA GLN A 236 1.67 -14.49 5.24
C GLN A 236 2.42 -15.42 6.21
N LYS A 237 2.26 -15.22 7.53
CA LYS A 237 2.87 -16.04 8.60
C LYS A 237 4.41 -16.12 8.54
N PHE A 238 5.08 -15.08 8.05
CA PHE A 238 6.53 -14.97 8.17
C PHE A 238 6.92 -14.92 9.67
N GLN A 239 8.03 -15.56 10.03
CA GLN A 239 8.53 -15.70 11.41
C GLN A 239 9.98 -15.30 11.52
#